data_AF-A0A1G0NX40-F1
#
_entry.id   AF-A0A1G0NX40-F1
#
_cell.length_a   1.000
_cell.length_b   1.000
_cell.length_c   1.000
_cell.angle_alpha   90.00
_cell.angle_beta   90.00
_cell.angle_gamma   90.00
#
_symmetry.space_group_name_H-M   'P 1'
#
loop_
_entity.id
_entity.type
_entity.pdbx_description
1 polymer ?
#
loop_
_entity_poly.entity_id
_entity_poly.type
_entity_poly.pdbx_seq_one_letter_code
_entity_poly.pdbx_strand_id
1 'polypeptide(L)'
;MLNISVISFLVVALVYASLAAFSKVFYQKKSIANLSQSERNILFDRATKNDRFVLFITNLLSSFIAPPVYILAILLAVFIYLITKI
;
A
#
# COMPACT_ATOMS: atom_id res chain seq x y z
N MET A 1 7.92 -10.07 -19.68
CA MET A 1 7.56 -10.58 -18.34
C MET A 1 8.14 -9.69 -17.24
N LEU A 2 9.46 -9.47 -17.19
CA LEU A 2 10.11 -8.61 -16.18
C LEU A 2 9.48 -7.20 -16.08
N ASN A 3 9.29 -6.51 -17.22
CA ASN A 3 8.72 -5.16 -17.22
C ASN A 3 7.29 -5.11 -16.65
N ILE A 4 6.46 -6.12 -16.94
CA ILE A 4 5.08 -6.21 -16.44
C ILE A 4 5.09 -6.46 -14.93
N SER A 5 6.00 -7.30 -14.43
CA SER A 5 6.14 -7.55 -12.99
C SER A 5 6.60 -6.31 -12.23
N VAL A 6 7.56 -5.55 -12.77
CA VAL A 6 8.02 -4.29 -12.15
C VAL A 6 6.90 -3.25 -12.12
N ILE A 7 6.17 -3.09 -13.23
CA ILE A 7 5.02 -2.16 -13.30
C ILE A 7 3.94 -2.60 -12.30
N SER A 8 3.62 -3.90 -12.25
CA SER A 8 2.62 -4.45 -11.32
C SER A 8 3.03 -4.21 -9.87
N PHE A 9 4.30 -4.39 -9.54
CA PHE A 9 4.83 -4.08 -8.21
C PHE A 9 4.65 -2.60 -7.87
N LEU A 10 5.05 -1.69 -8.76
CA LEU A 10 4.90 -0.25 -8.52
C LEU A 10 3.44 0.15 -8.34
N VAL A 11 2.53 -0.41 -9.14
CA VAL A 11 1.09 -0.17 -9.01
C VAL A 11 0.58 -0.66 -7.66
N VAL A 12 0.90 -1.89 -7.25
CA VAL A 12 0.47 -2.43 -5.96
C VAL A 12 1.04 -1.62 -4.80
N ALA A 13 2.31 -1.24 -4.86
CA ALA A 13 2.97 -0.43 -3.84
C ALA A 13 2.31 0.96 -3.71
N LEU A 14 2.00 1.62 -4.83
CA LEU A 14 1.31 2.91 -4.85
C LEU A 14 -0.11 2.80 -4.30
N VAL A 15 -0.86 1.77 -4.68
CA VAL A 15 -2.23 1.54 -4.17
C VAL A 15 -2.19 1.28 -2.68
N TYR A 16 -1.28 0.44 -2.21
CA TYR A 16 -1.15 0.11 -0.79
C TYR A 16 -0.76 1.35 0.05
N ALA A 17 0.22 2.11 -0.41
CA ALA A 17 0.63 3.36 0.22
C ALA A 17 -0.50 4.40 0.25
N SER A 18 -1.27 4.50 -0.83
CA SER A 18 -2.44 5.40 -0.90
C SER A 18 -3.54 4.97 0.06
N LEU A 19 -3.84 3.67 0.13
CA LEU A 19 -4.82 3.15 1.09
C LEU A 19 -4.39 3.40 2.53
N ALA A 20 -3.11 3.26 2.85
CA ALA A 20 -2.58 3.60 4.18
C ALA A 20 -2.69 5.10 4.49
N ALA A 21 -2.42 5.97 3.51
CA ALA A 21 -2.44 7.42 3.72
C ALA A 21 -3.84 8.05 3.68
N PHE A 22 -4.82 7.42 3.03
CA PHE A 22 -6.13 8.02 2.79
C PHE A 22 -7.31 7.23 3.33
N SER A 23 -7.11 5.98 3.73
CA SER A 23 -8.17 5.11 4.24
C SER A 23 -7.90 4.66 5.67
N LYS A 24 -8.98 4.36 6.39
CA LYS A 24 -8.93 3.79 7.74
C LYS A 24 -8.86 2.27 7.75
N VAL A 25 -9.04 1.63 6.59
CA VAL A 25 -9.21 0.17 6.45
C VAL A 25 -8.09 -0.63 7.13
N PHE A 26 -6.84 -0.16 7.05
CA PHE A 26 -5.70 -0.85 7.67
C PHE A 26 -5.55 -0.64 9.18
N TYR A 27 -6.27 0.32 9.75
CA TYR A 27 -6.12 0.73 11.15
C TYR A 27 -7.32 0.36 12.02
N GLN A 28 -8.51 0.21 11.42
CA GLN A 28 -9.75 -0.13 12.14
C GLN A 28 -9.66 -1.42 12.95
N LYS A 29 -8.90 -2.41 12.49
CA LYS A 29 -8.75 -3.72 13.16
C LYS A 29 -7.52 -3.82 14.05
N LYS A 30 -6.67 -2.78 14.09
CA LYS A 30 -5.45 -2.77 14.89
C LYS A 30 -5.74 -2.22 16.29
N SER A 31 -5.04 -2.75 17.30
CA SER A 31 -5.06 -2.16 18.65
C SER A 31 -4.45 -0.75 18.61
N ILE A 32 -5.09 0.21 19.29
CA ILE A 32 -4.66 1.61 19.35
C ILE A 32 -3.23 1.74 19.92
N ALA A 33 -2.84 0.84 20.84
CA ALA A 33 -1.50 0.80 21.42
C ALA A 33 -0.40 0.50 20.38
N ASN A 34 -0.76 -0.19 19.29
CA ASN A 34 0.17 -0.56 18.22
C ASN A 34 0.17 0.44 17.05
N LEU A 35 -0.66 1.48 17.12
CA LEU A 35 -0.72 2.52 16.10
C LEU A 35 0.23 3.66 16.44
N SER A 36 1.05 4.05 15.47
CA SER A 36 1.82 5.29 15.51
C SER A 36 0.90 6.51 15.56
N GLN A 37 1.45 7.67 15.91
CA GLN A 37 0.66 8.89 16.00
C GLN A 37 -0.03 9.26 14.68
N SER A 38 0.67 9.13 13.55
CA SER A 38 0.09 9.43 12.24
C SER A 38 -1.01 8.45 11.86
N GLU A 39 -0.86 7.14 12.15
CA GLU A 39 -1.93 6.16 11.91
C GLU A 39 -3.17 6.43 12.78
N ARG A 40 -2.97 6.82 14.05
CA ARG A 40 -4.07 7.27 14.93
C ARG A 40 -4.77 8.50 14.36
N ASN A 41 -4.02 9.47 13.86
CA ASN A 41 -4.58 10.67 13.26
C ASN A 41 -5.46 10.30 12.03
N ILE A 42 -5.08 9.29 11.23
CA ILE A 42 -5.93 8.80 10.13
C ILE A 42 -7.20 8.13 10.66
N LEU A 43 -7.07 7.24 11.64
CA LEU A 43 -8.20 6.50 12.22
C LEU A 43 -9.26 7.44 12.79
N PHE A 44 -8.84 8.51 13.47
CA PHE A 44 -9.71 9.49 14.13
C PHE A 44 -10.06 10.72 13.28
N ASP A 45 -9.78 10.74 11.98
CA ASP A 45 -10.00 11.89 11.06
C ASP A 45 -9.30 13.20 11.47
N ARG A 46 -8.17 13.10 12.19
CA ARG A 46 -7.34 14.23 12.61
C ARG A 46 -6.06 14.38 11.78
N ALA A 47 -5.89 13.59 10.72
CA ALA A 47 -4.68 13.57 9.92
C ALA A 47 -4.51 14.84 9.08
N THR A 48 -3.39 15.51 9.30
CA THR A 48 -2.93 16.61 8.48
C THR A 48 -2.43 16.11 7.11
N LYS A 49 -2.23 17.03 6.16
CA LYS A 49 -1.59 16.70 4.88
C LYS A 49 -0.21 16.07 5.08
N ASN A 50 0.54 16.54 6.09
CA ASN A 50 1.85 16.01 6.41
C ASN A 50 1.76 14.57 6.95
N ASP A 51 0.81 14.27 7.84
CA ASP A 51 0.60 12.90 8.33
C ASP A 51 0.33 11.91 7.19
N ARG A 52 -0.54 12.31 6.26
CA ARG A 52 -0.89 11.51 5.08
C ARG A 52 0.33 11.28 4.20
N PHE A 53 1.12 12.32 3.95
CA PHE A 53 2.34 12.22 3.15
C PHE A 53 3.40 11.33 3.80
N VAL A 54 3.64 11.48 5.10
CA VAL A 54 4.59 10.65 5.85
C VAL A 54 4.17 9.19 5.82
N LEU A 55 2.88 8.89 6.02
CA LEU A 55 2.36 7.52 5.93
C LEU A 55 2.46 6.96 4.52
N PHE A 56 2.17 7.77 3.50
CA PHE A 56 2.32 7.37 2.11
C PHE A 56 3.76 6.95 1.81
N ILE A 57 4.73 7.82 2.08
CA ILE A 57 6.15 7.54 1.79
C ILE A 57 6.64 6.35 2.61
N THR A 58 6.31 6.28 3.90
CA THR A 58 6.74 5.17 4.76
C THR A 58 6.20 3.83 4.26
N ASN A 59 4.91 3.76 3.88
CA ASN A 59 4.32 2.52 3.36
C ASN A 59 4.81 2.19 1.94
N LEU A 60 5.08 3.21 1.11
CA LEU A 60 5.64 3.02 -0.23
C LEU A 60 7.06 2.41 -0.14
N LEU A 61 7.91 2.93 0.74
CA LEU A 61 9.25 2.39 0.97
C LEU A 61 9.19 1.00 1.64
N SER A 62 8.29 0.81 2.60
CA SER A 62 8.10 -0.50 3.25
C SER A 62 7.65 -1.58 2.26
N SER A 63 7.00 -1.19 1.16
CA SER A 63 6.57 -2.13 0.12
C SER A 63 7.74 -2.87 -0.55
N PHE A 64 8.96 -2.31 -0.55
CA PHE A 64 10.16 -2.97 -1.06
C PHE A 64 10.67 -4.10 -0.17
N ILE A 65 10.22 -4.18 1.08
CA ILE A 65 10.63 -5.24 2.01
C ILE A 65 9.44 -6.07 2.52
N ALA A 66 8.23 -5.78 2.06
CA ALA A 66 7.00 -6.44 2.51
C ALA A 66 6.64 -7.62 1.58
N PRO A 67 6.78 -8.88 2.02
CA PRO A 67 6.46 -10.07 1.20
C PRO A 67 5.03 -10.07 0.61
N PRO A 68 3.98 -9.61 1.31
CA PRO A 68 2.63 -9.57 0.75
C PRO A 68 2.50 -8.72 -0.52
N VAL A 69 3.28 -7.64 -0.63
CA VAL A 69 3.25 -6.75 -1.81
C VAL A 69 3.78 -7.49 -3.03
N TYR A 70 4.85 -8.27 -2.88
CA TYR A 70 5.42 -9.08 -3.96
C TYR A 70 4.45 -10.16 -4.44
N ILE A 71 3.76 -10.83 -3.51
CA ILE A 71 2.76 -11.86 -3.87
C ILE A 71 1.62 -11.22 -4.69
N LEU A 72 1.10 -10.08 -4.23
CA LEU A 72 0.04 -9.36 -4.95
C LEU A 72 0.52 -8.84 -6.31
N ALA A 73 1.77 -8.36 -6.40
CA ALA A 73 2.36 -7.91 -7.66
C ALA A 73 2.49 -9.05 -8.67
N ILE A 74 2.87 -10.25 -8.24
CA ILE A 74 2.96 -11.43 -9.10
C ILE A 74 1.56 -11.83 -9.58
N LEU A 75 0.57 -11.87 -8.69
CA LEU A 75 -0.82 -12.19 -9.06
C LEU A 75 -1.36 -11.20 -10.09
N LEU A 76 -1.11 -9.89 -9.89
CA LEU A 76 -1.51 -8.86 -10.82
C LEU A 76 -0.79 -9.01 -12.18
N ALA A 77 0.51 -9.30 -12.18
CA ALA A 77 1.28 -9.50 -13.40
C ALA A 77 0.78 -10.72 -14.20
N VAL A 78 0.45 -11.82 -13.52
CA VAL A 78 -0.13 -13.02 -14.15
C VAL A 78 -1.50 -12.71 -14.73
N PHE A 79 -2.35 -11.99 -13.98
CA PHE A 79 -3.68 -11.60 -14.45
C PHE A 79 -3.61 -10.72 -15.71
N ILE A 80 -2.75 -9.69 -15.71
CA ILE A 80 -2.53 -8.83 -16.88
C ILE A 80 -2.03 -9.66 -18.05
N TYR A 81 -1.05 -10.54 -17.82
CA TYR A 81 -0.52 -11.41 -18.87
C TYR A 81 -1.61 -12.26 -19.52
N LEU A 82 -2.48 -12.88 -18.73
CA LEU A 82 -3.59 -13.71 -19.24
C LEU A 82 -4.58 -12.89 -20.08
N ILE A 83 -4.90 -11.66 -19.68
CA ILE A 83 -5.82 -10.78 -20.43
C ILE A 83 -5.19 -10.30 -21.73
N THR A 84 -3.92 -9.92 -21.70
CA THR A 84 -3.19 -9.42 -22.88
C THR A 84 -2.77 -10.51 -23.86
N LYS A 85 -3.03 -11.78 -23.53
CA LYS A 85 -2.74 -12.94 -24.38
C LYS A 85 -3.91 -13.37 -25.30
N ILE A 86 -4.91 -12.49 -25.46
CA ILE A 86 -5.79 -12.45 -26.64
C ILE A 86 -5.04 -11.74 -27.75
#